data_AF-A0A495JAR8-F1
#
_entry.id   AF-A0A495JAR8-F1
#
_cell.length_a   1.000
_cell.length_b   1.000
_cell.length_c   1.000
_cell.angle_alpha   90.00
_cell.angle_beta   90.00
_cell.angle_gamma   90.00
#
_symmetry.space_group_name_H-M   'P 1'
#
loop_
_entity.id
_entity.type
_entity.pdbx_description
1 polymer ?
#
loop_
_entity_poly.entity_id
_entity_poly.type
_entity_poly.pdbx_seq_one_letter_code
_entity_poly.pdbx_strand_id
1 'polypeptide(L)' 'MERKMAMVVNQVSMDDEDHLDVAFWLGKTFAERLAEVTRLRINYYTWLNGSYPEKIAKVVTSRSL' A
#
# COMPACT_ATOMS: atom_id res chain seq x y z
N MET A 1 -15.02 6.23 23.52
CA MET A 1 -14.04 5.14 23.32
C MET A 1 -13.18 5.52 22.13
N GLU A 2 -12.03 6.16 22.37
CA GLU A 2 -11.12 6.61 21.32
C GLU A 2 -10.40 5.40 20.71
N ARG A 3 -10.54 5.20 19.39
CA ARG A 3 -9.78 4.17 18.68
C ARG A 3 -8.32 4.63 18.59
N LYS A 4 -7.47 4.14 19.49
CA LYS A 4 -6.02 4.19 19.31
C LYS A 4 -5.68 3.37 18.05
N MET A 5 -5.42 4.06 16.95
CA MET A 5 -4.77 3.46 15.79
C MET A 5 -3.43 2.91 16.29
N ALA A 6 -3.31 1.59 16.41
CA ALA A 6 -2.04 0.94 16.64
C ALA A 6 -1.16 1.27 15.44
N MET A 7 -0.24 2.21 15.63
CA MET A 7 0.75 2.57 14.64
C MET A 7 1.71 1.38 14.54
N VAL A 8 1.42 0.47 13.62
CA VAL A 8 2.33 -0.63 13.25
C VAL A 8 3.47 0.02 12.49
N VAL A 9 4.44 0.56 13.24
CA VAL A 9 5.73 0.91 12.71
C VAL A 9 6.47 -0.40 12.58
N ASN A 10 6.35 -1.05 11.43
CA ASN A 10 7.31 -2.08 11.06
C ASN A 10 8.64 -1.34 10.92
N GLN A 11 9.53 -1.47 11.91
CA GLN A 11 10.95 -1.22 11.71
C GLN A 11 11.44 -2.33 10.78
N VAL A 12 11.30 -2.10 9.48
CA VAL A 12 11.95 -2.93 8.47
C VAL A 12 13.43 -2.62 8.58
N SER A 13 14.25 -3.66 8.79
CA SER A 13 15.70 -3.50 8.73
C SER A 13 16.05 -3.04 7.32
N MET A 14 16.76 -1.92 7.19
CA MET A 14 17.21 -1.43 5.87
C MET A 14 18.16 -2.42 5.17
N ASP A 15 18.74 -3.36 5.92
CA ASP A 15 19.55 -4.45 5.37
C ASP A 15 18.72 -5.46 4.56
N ASP A 16 17.39 -5.49 4.75
CA ASP A 16 16.45 -6.38 4.04
C ASP A 16 15.78 -5.72 2.83
N GLU A 17 15.81 -4.39 2.72
CA GLU A 17 15.34 -3.67 1.53
C GLU A 17 16.52 -3.29 0.63
N ASP A 18 16.45 -3.64 -0.66
CA ASP A 18 17.44 -3.19 -1.61
C ASP A 18 17.41 -1.66 -1.64
N HIS A 19 18.52 -1.00 -1.27
CA HIS A 19 18.63 0.46 -1.31
C HIS A 19 18.24 1.04 -2.68
N LEU A 20 18.36 0.24 -3.74
CA LEU A 20 17.89 0.56 -5.08
C LEU A 20 16.36 0.67 -5.16
N ASP A 21 15.61 -0.20 -4.49
CA ASP A 21 14.15 -0.16 -4.45
C ASP A 21 13.66 1.09 -3.71
N VAL A 22 14.29 1.42 -2.59
CA VAL A 22 13.97 2.65 -1.83
C VAL A 22 14.24 3.88 -2.68
N ALA A 23 15.41 3.96 -3.33
CA ALA A 23 15.76 5.07 -4.21
C ALA A 23 14.81 5.16 -5.42
N PHE A 24 14.45 4.02 -6.01
CA PHE A 24 13.50 3.96 -7.11
C PHE A 24 12.15 4.56 -6.72
N TRP A 25 11.59 4.15 -5.58
CA TRP A 25 10.29 4.65 -5.13
C TRP A 25 10.32 6.10 -4.67
N LEU A 26 11.43 6.57 -4.08
CA LEU A 26 11.62 7.99 -3.76
C LEU A 26 11.66 8.88 -5.02
N GLY A 27 12.11 8.34 -6.15
CA GLY A 27 12.09 9.02 -7.44
C GLY A 27 10.73 9.13 -8.10
N LYS A 28 9.68 8.47 -7.58
CA LYS A 28 8.32 8.47 -8.15
C LYS A 28 7.45 9.55 -7.56
N THR A 29 6.59 10.12 -8.40
CA THR A 29 5.55 11.04 -7.95
C THR A 29 4.58 10.35 -6.99
N PHE A 30 3.86 11.16 -6.22
CA PHE A 30 2.80 10.64 -5.36
C PHE A 30 1.76 9.81 -6.14
N ALA A 31 1.36 10.28 -7.32
CA ALA A 31 0.37 9.61 -8.16
C ALA A 31 0.87 8.23 -8.65
N GLU A 32 2.12 8.13 -9.10
CA GLU A 32 2.71 6.85 -9.53
C GLU A 32 2.78 5.83 -8.38
N ARG A 33 3.22 6.27 -7.19
CA ARG A 33 3.25 5.41 -6.00
C ARG A 33 1.87 4.92 -5.62
N LEU A 34 0.87 5.80 -5.63
CA LEU A 34 -0.51 5.45 -5.30
C LEU A 34 -1.08 4.45 -6.31
N ALA A 35 -0.82 4.64 -7.60
CA ALA A 35 -1.23 3.73 -8.66
C ALA A 35 -0.65 2.33 -8.46
N GLU A 36 0.66 2.24 -8.14
CA GLU A 36 1.30 0.96 -7.90
C GLU A 36 0.74 0.25 -6.66
N VAL A 37 0.64 0.94 -5.52
CA VAL A 37 0.07 0.36 -4.30
C VAL A 37 -1.36 -0.16 -4.56
N THR A 38 -2.14 0.57 -5.37
CA THR A 38 -3.48 0.15 -5.77
C THR A 38 -3.42 -1.13 -6.62
N ARG A 39 -2.54 -1.19 -7.62
CA ARG A 39 -2.32 -2.37 -8.47
C ARG A 39 -1.93 -3.60 -7.65
N LEU A 40 -0.96 -3.46 -6.75
CA LEU A 40 -0.49 -4.54 -5.87
C LEU A 40 -1.61 -5.07 -4.97
N ARG A 41 -2.44 -4.19 -4.41
CA ARG A 41 -3.60 -4.58 -3.59
C ARG A 41 -4.63 -5.36 -4.41
N ILE A 42 -4.96 -4.88 -5.62
CA ILE A 42 -5.88 -5.58 -6.52
C ILE A 42 -5.35 -6.99 -6.80
N ASN A 43 -4.08 -7.12 -7.15
CA ASN A 43 -3.47 -8.41 -7.44
C ASN A 43 -3.48 -9.34 -6.23
N TYR A 44 -3.04 -8.86 -5.06
CA TYR A 44 -2.99 -9.66 -3.83
C TYR A 44 -4.35 -10.23 -3.47
N TYR A 45 -5.38 -9.39 -3.42
CA TYR A 45 -6.72 -9.84 -3.04
C TYR A 45 -7.40 -10.67 -4.12
N THR A 46 -7.14 -10.39 -5.40
CA THR A 46 -7.64 -11.23 -6.49
C THR A 46 -7.01 -12.62 -6.42
N TRP A 47 -5.71 -12.72 -6.15
CA TRP A 47 -5.05 -14.00 -5.92
C TRP A 47 -5.60 -14.72 -4.68
N LEU A 48 -5.75 -14.01 -3.56
CA LEU A 48 -6.18 -14.60 -2.28
C LEU A 48 -7.66 -15.04 -2.30
N ASN A 49 -8.55 -14.23 -2.87
CA ASN A 49 -10.01 -14.40 -2.78
C ASN A 49 -10.68 -14.74 -4.11
N GLY A 50 -9.92 -14.83 -5.21
CA GLY A 50 -10.45 -14.96 -6.58
C GLY A 50 -11.05 -13.67 -7.16
N SER A 51 -11.20 -12.62 -6.36
CA SER A 51 -11.70 -11.30 -6.80
C SER A 51 -11.26 -10.18 -5.86
N TYR A 52 -11.32 -8.93 -6.33
CA TYR A 52 -11.01 -7.76 -5.53
C TYR A 52 -12.23 -7.32 -4.69
N PRO A 53 -12.15 -7.30 -3.34
CA PRO A 53 -13.29 -6.97 -2.49
C PRO A 53 -13.79 -5.54 -2.67
N GLU A 54 -15.08 -5.36 -2.97
CA GLU A 54 -15.71 -4.04 -3.15
C GLU A 54 -15.56 -3.11 -1.95
N LYS A 55 -15.55 -3.67 -0.73
CA LYS A 55 -15.35 -2.90 0.51
C LYS A 55 -14.00 -2.20 0.54
N ILE A 56 -12.96 -2.82 -0.02
CA ILE A 56 -11.61 -2.26 -0.09
C ILE A 56 -11.53 -1.26 -1.25
N ALA A 57 -12.15 -1.57 -2.39
CA ALA A 57 -12.24 -0.68 -3.53
C ALA A 57 -12.78 0.70 -3.11
N LYS A 58 -13.87 0.74 -2.32
CA LYS A 58 -14.46 1.98 -1.82
C LYS A 58 -13.49 2.79 -0.96
N VAL A 59 -12.77 2.17 -0.02
CA VAL A 59 -11.87 2.90 0.90
C VAL A 59 -10.65 3.51 0.20
N VAL A 60 -10.11 2.82 -0.81
CA VAL A 60 -8.93 3.30 -1.56
C VAL A 60 -9.29 4.42 -2.53
N THR A 61 -10.48 4.36 -3.15
CA THR A 61 -10.93 5.38 -4.12
C THR A 61 -11.62 6.58 -3.47
N SER A 62 -12.23 6.43 -2.29
CA SER A 62 -12.96 7.53 -1.63
C SER A 62 -12.13 8.38 -0.68
N ARG A 63 -10.90 7.95 -0.35
CA ARG A 63 -9.94 8.82 0.33
C ARG A 63 -9.26 9.68 -0.72
N SER A 64 -9.95 10.76 -1.09
CA SER A 64 -9.27 11.97 -1.56
C SER A 64 -8.25 12.34 -0.49
N LEU A 65 -6.97 12.24 -0.85
CA LEU A 65 -5.89 12.85 -0.08
C LEU A 65 -5.91 14.36 -0.27
#